data_AF-A0A9D8LYY3-F1
#
_entry.id   AF-A0A9D8LYY3-F1
#
_cell.length_a   1.000
_cell.length_b   1.000
_cell.length_c   1.000
_cell.angle_alpha   90.00
_cell.angle_beta   90.00
_cell.angle_gamma   90.00
#
_symmetry.space_group_name_H-M   'P 1'
#
loop_
_entity.id
_entity.type
_entity.pdbx_description
1 polymer ?
#
loop_
_entity_poly.entity_id
_entity_poly.type
_entity_poly.pdbx_seq_one_letter_code
_entity_poly.pdbx_strand_id
1 'polypeptide(L)'
;MTLALSRSYPDDHAEATREGFWSVTCEGVYVGSIVHNSTRPEPVWGWSITVQDPSPGIAKIGMADTREAAMLEFRAAWDRYREWLGDERWQRWVEHMAMVDARARLKGY
;
A
#
# COMPACT_ATOMS: atom_id res chain seq x y z
N MET A 1 -11.76 -6.48 8.58
CA MET A 1 -10.32 -6.45 8.27
C MET A 1 -9.73 -5.12 8.70
N THR A 2 -8.55 -5.14 9.30
CA THR A 2 -7.89 -3.94 9.83
C THR A 2 -6.74 -3.54 8.93
N LEU A 3 -6.88 -2.40 8.24
CA LEU A 3 -5.77 -1.73 7.56
C LEU A 3 -5.00 -0.87 8.56
N ALA A 4 -3.68 -0.98 8.52
CA ALA A 4 -2.75 -0.15 9.28
C ALA A 4 -1.84 0.63 8.32
N LEU A 5 -1.63 1.90 8.65
CA LEU A 5 -0.74 2.81 7.93
C LEU A 5 0.54 3.00 8.74
N SER A 6 1.68 2.82 8.12
CA SER A 6 3.00 3.01 8.73
C SER A 6 3.93 3.77 7.80
N ARG A 7 4.94 4.46 8.35
CA ARG A 7 5.98 5.11 7.54
C ARG A 7 6.81 4.04 6.85
N SER A 8 7.08 4.20 5.56
CA SER A 8 7.89 3.24 4.80
C SER A 8 9.38 3.34 5.15
N TYR A 9 9.86 4.56 5.46
CA TYR A 9 11.25 4.84 5.79
C TYR A 9 11.32 5.66 7.08
N PRO A 10 11.03 5.06 8.25
CA PRO A 10 10.97 5.81 9.51
C PRO A 10 12.33 6.43 9.91
N ASP A 11 13.43 5.78 9.52
CA ASP A 11 14.80 6.14 9.87
C ASP A 11 15.51 7.03 8.83
N ASP A 12 14.81 7.46 7.77
CA ASP A 12 15.42 8.30 6.73
C ASP A 12 15.79 9.69 7.27
N HIS A 13 16.96 10.19 6.90
CA HIS A 13 17.43 11.50 7.37
C HIS A 13 16.60 12.67 6.81
N ALA A 14 16.00 12.51 5.62
CA ALA A 14 15.18 13.53 5.00
C ALA A 14 13.73 13.45 5.53
N GLU A 15 13.28 14.51 6.19
CA GLU A 15 11.90 14.63 6.66
C GLU A 15 10.87 14.50 5.53
N ALA A 16 11.14 15.09 4.37
CA ALA A 16 10.29 14.94 3.18
C ALA A 16 10.11 13.47 2.75
N THR A 17 11.13 12.63 2.91
CA THR A 17 11.04 11.18 2.62
C THR A 17 10.26 10.46 3.72
N ARG A 18 10.54 10.76 4.99
CA ARG A 18 9.82 10.16 6.14
C ARG A 18 8.34 10.47 6.14
N GLU A 19 7.96 11.67 5.70
CA GLU A 19 6.57 12.12 5.66
C GLU A 19 5.90 11.85 4.33
N GLY A 20 6.66 11.67 3.25
CA GLY A 20 6.14 11.47 1.91
C GLY A 20 5.80 10.02 1.54
N PHE A 21 6.30 9.02 2.26
CA PHE A 21 6.13 7.61 1.90
C PHE A 21 5.53 6.78 3.04
N TRP A 22 4.36 6.20 2.76
CA TRP A 22 3.61 5.39 3.70
C TRP A 22 3.26 4.03 3.12
N SER A 23 3.42 3.01 3.95
CA SER A 23 3.05 1.64 3.67
C SER A 23 1.68 1.34 4.26
N VAL A 24 0.84 0.64 3.50
CA VAL A 24 -0.45 0.14 3.95
C VAL A 24 -0.35 -1.37 4.11
N THR A 25 -0.71 -1.85 5.29
CA THR A 25 -0.75 -3.29 5.61
C THR A 25 -2.16 -3.71 5.99
N CYS A 26 -2.54 -4.93 5.61
CA CYS A 26 -3.75 -5.63 6.05
C CYS A 26 -3.31 -6.84 6.85
N GLU A 27 -3.67 -6.93 8.13
CA GLU A 27 -3.35 -8.09 8.98
C GLU A 27 -1.85 -8.40 9.02
N GLY A 28 -1.01 -7.37 9.00
CA GLY A 28 0.45 -7.48 8.99
C GLY A 28 1.08 -7.75 7.61
N VAL A 29 0.27 -7.92 6.57
CA VAL A 29 0.75 -8.15 5.20
C VAL A 29 0.70 -6.86 4.40
N TYR A 30 1.80 -6.51 3.73
CA TYR A 30 1.85 -5.34 2.85
C TYR A 30 0.90 -5.50 1.66
N VAL A 31 0.05 -4.49 1.43
CA VAL A 31 -0.98 -4.50 0.38
C VAL A 31 -0.93 -3.29 -0.54
N GLY A 32 -0.21 -2.23 -0.15
CA GLY A 32 -0.13 -1.03 -0.94
C GLY A 32 0.63 0.11 -0.29
N SER A 33 0.65 1.25 -0.94
CA SER A 33 1.36 2.45 -0.47
C SER A 33 0.57 3.72 -0.74
N ILE A 34 0.88 4.75 0.05
CA ILE A 34 0.43 6.12 -0.11
C ILE A 34 1.66 7.01 -0.19
N VAL A 35 1.79 7.78 -1.26
CA VAL A 35 2.99 8.55 -1.60
C VAL A 35 2.63 9.98 -1.94
N HIS A 36 3.33 10.93 -1.32
CA HIS A 36 3.23 12.35 -1.65
C HIS A 36 4.06 12.67 -2.89
N ASN A 37 3.43 13.20 -3.92
CA ASN A 37 4.11 13.68 -5.12
C ASN A 37 4.20 15.21 -5.11
N SER A 38 5.29 15.72 -4.56
CA SER A 38 5.59 17.17 -4.51
C SER A 38 6.21 17.72 -5.80
N THR A 39 6.48 16.87 -6.80
CA THR A 39 7.11 17.28 -8.07
C THR A 39 6.10 17.80 -9.09
N ARG A 40 4.79 17.60 -8.83
CA ARG A 40 3.72 18.13 -9.68
C ARG A 40 3.46 19.61 -9.37
N PRO A 41 2.95 20.38 -10.35
CA PRO A 41 2.53 21.77 -10.13
C PRO A 41 1.51 21.90 -8.99
N GLU A 42 0.61 20.92 -8.89
CA GLU A 42 -0.30 20.73 -7.76
C GLU A 42 0.13 19.46 -7.01
N PRO A 43 0.67 19.58 -5.79
CA PRO A 43 1.05 18.44 -4.98
C PRO A 43 -0.16 17.56 -4.69
N VAL A 44 0.01 16.24 -4.88
CA VAL A 44 -1.06 15.26 -4.66
C VAL A 44 -0.53 14.06 -3.90
N TRP A 45 -1.43 13.39 -3.19
CA TRP A 45 -1.19 12.10 -2.57
C TRP A 45 -1.68 11.00 -3.48
N GLY A 46 -0.75 10.23 -4.05
CA GLY A 46 -1.05 9.03 -4.80
C GLY A 46 -1.21 7.83 -3.88
N TRP A 47 -2.13 6.92 -4.20
CA TRP A 47 -2.25 5.63 -3.53
C TRP A 47 -2.22 4.50 -4.54
N SER A 48 -1.72 3.32 -4.14
CA SER A 48 -1.68 2.14 -5.01
C SER A 48 -1.80 0.83 -4.23
N ILE A 49 -2.58 -0.12 -4.76
CA ILE A 49 -2.70 -1.51 -4.29
C ILE A 49 -1.71 -2.36 -5.09
N THR A 50 -0.77 -3.01 -4.39
CA THR A 50 0.34 -3.76 -5.00
C THR A 50 0.08 -5.26 -5.15
N VAL A 51 -1.01 -5.78 -4.58
CA VAL A 51 -1.40 -7.19 -4.70
C VAL A 51 -1.48 -7.59 -6.17
N GLN A 52 -0.75 -8.62 -6.59
CA GLN A 52 -0.64 -8.97 -8.02
C GLN A 52 -1.74 -9.93 -8.49
N ASP A 53 -2.98 -9.44 -8.50
CA ASP A 53 -4.11 -10.16 -9.10
C ASP A 53 -4.97 -9.20 -9.96
N PRO A 54 -5.40 -9.60 -11.18
CA PRO A 54 -6.12 -8.74 -12.11
C PRO A 54 -7.57 -8.49 -11.66
N SER A 55 -7.95 -7.24 -11.37
CA SER A 55 -9.33 -6.90 -10.99
C SER A 55 -10.04 -6.05 -12.04
N PRO A 56 -10.86 -6.64 -12.92
CA PRO A 56 -11.66 -5.88 -13.87
C PRO A 56 -12.60 -4.92 -13.15
N GLY A 57 -12.52 -3.63 -13.48
CA GLY A 57 -13.44 -2.61 -12.96
C GLY A 57 -13.16 -2.14 -11.51
N ILE A 58 -12.09 -2.60 -10.87
CA ILE A 58 -11.67 -2.08 -9.55
C ILE A 58 -10.36 -1.31 -9.72
N ALA A 59 -10.41 -0.01 -9.38
CA ALA A 59 -9.23 0.84 -9.40
C ALA A 59 -8.20 0.35 -8.37
N LYS A 60 -6.95 0.20 -8.80
CA LYS A 60 -5.81 -0.15 -7.95
C LYS A 60 -4.86 1.02 -7.72
N ILE A 61 -5.17 2.17 -8.31
CA ILE A 61 -4.42 3.41 -8.16
C ILE A 61 -5.41 4.56 -8.08
N GLY A 62 -5.03 5.62 -7.39
CA GLY A 62 -5.77 6.88 -7.34
C GLY A 62 -4.96 8.00 -6.74
N MET A 63 -5.58 9.17 -6.63
CA MET A 63 -4.94 10.40 -6.17
C MET A 63 -5.95 11.22 -5.36
N ALA A 64 -5.47 11.87 -4.30
CA ALA A 64 -6.26 12.79 -3.48
C ALA A 64 -5.40 13.96 -3.00
N ASP A 65 -6.06 15.02 -2.53
CA ASP A 65 -5.39 16.25 -2.09
C ASP A 65 -4.68 16.09 -0.75
N THR A 66 -5.12 15.15 0.09
CA THR A 66 -4.55 14.89 1.42
C THR A 66 -4.24 13.42 1.62
N ARG A 67 -3.30 13.12 2.53
CA ARG A 67 -2.97 11.75 2.92
C ARG A 67 -4.19 11.01 3.48
N GLU A 68 -4.99 11.70 4.28
CA GLU A 68 -6.20 11.15 4.90
C GLU A 68 -7.24 10.80 3.84
N ALA A 69 -7.44 11.67 2.85
CA ALA A 69 -8.33 11.39 1.72
C ALA A 69 -7.81 10.22 0.89
N ALA A 70 -6.51 10.17 0.60
CA ALA A 70 -5.89 9.05 -0.10
C ALA A 70 -6.06 7.73 0.67
N MET A 71 -5.96 7.75 2.00
CA MET A 71 -6.18 6.57 2.84
C MET A 71 -7.64 6.12 2.83
N LEU A 72 -8.59 7.06 2.82
CA LEU A 72 -10.01 6.77 2.74
C LEU A 72 -10.39 6.15 1.39
N GLU A 73 -9.90 6.72 0.29
CA GLU A 73 -10.06 6.16 -1.06
C GLU A 73 -9.39 4.78 -1.19
N PHE A 74 -8.16 4.65 -0.70
CA PHE A 74 -7.44 3.37 -0.66
C PHE A 74 -8.28 2.31 0.06
N ARG A 75 -8.81 2.64 1.25
CA ARG A 75 -9.65 1.72 2.02
C ARG A 75 -10.89 1.30 1.23
N ALA A 76 -11.60 2.24 0.64
CA ALA A 76 -12.79 1.94 -0.15
C ALA A 76 -12.48 1.05 -1.37
N ALA A 77 -11.35 1.28 -2.04
CA ALA A 77 -10.87 0.43 -3.13
C ALA A 77 -10.44 -0.96 -2.62
N TRP A 78 -9.74 -1.02 -1.50
CA TRP A 78 -9.28 -2.25 -0.87
C TRP A 78 -10.43 -3.14 -0.43
N ASP A 79 -11.47 -2.59 0.20
CA ASP A 79 -12.61 -3.38 0.68
C ASP A 79 -13.31 -4.09 -0.49
N ARG A 80 -13.51 -3.38 -1.62
CA ARG A 80 -14.04 -3.98 -2.86
C ARG A 80 -13.09 -5.00 -3.48
N TYR A 81 -11.80 -4.66 -3.55
CA TYR A 81 -10.79 -5.54 -4.13
C TYR A 81 -10.63 -6.82 -3.31
N ARG A 82 -10.66 -6.74 -1.99
CA ARG A 82 -10.49 -7.88 -1.09
C ARG A 82 -11.69 -8.81 -1.12
N GLU A 83 -12.90 -8.27 -1.25
CA GLU A 83 -14.10 -9.06 -1.50
C GLU A 83 -13.98 -9.83 -2.83
N TRP A 84 -13.60 -9.14 -3.91
CA TRP A 84 -13.40 -9.74 -5.23
C TRP A 84 -12.27 -10.77 -5.27
N LEU A 85 -11.18 -10.52 -4.54
CA LEU A 85 -10.02 -11.40 -4.46
C LEU A 85 -10.42 -12.77 -3.90
N GLY A 86 -11.30 -12.78 -2.89
CA GLY A 86 -11.69 -13.98 -2.16
C GLY A 86 -10.55 -14.54 -1.29
N ASP A 87 -10.90 -15.48 -0.43
CA ASP A 87 -9.97 -15.99 0.60
C ASP A 87 -8.84 -16.83 0.03
N GLU A 88 -9.11 -17.61 -1.02
CA GLU A 88 -8.10 -18.47 -1.65
C GLU A 88 -6.96 -17.64 -2.27
N ARG A 89 -7.28 -16.60 -3.04
CA ARG A 89 -6.25 -15.74 -3.66
C ARG A 89 -5.58 -14.85 -2.62
N TRP A 90 -6.32 -14.42 -1.59
CA TRP A 90 -5.72 -13.72 -0.46
C TRP A 90 -4.66 -14.59 0.22
N GLN A 91 -4.96 -15.85 0.52
CA GLN A 91 -4.01 -16.76 1.16
C GLN A 91 -2.73 -16.94 0.31
N ARG A 92 -2.87 -17.09 -1.01
CA ARG A 92 -1.71 -17.13 -1.92
C ARG A 92 -0.86 -15.86 -1.86
N TRP A 93 -1.49 -14.69 -1.73
CA TRP A 93 -0.77 -13.44 -1.57
C TRP A 93 -0.03 -13.38 -0.23
N VAL A 94 -0.65 -13.81 0.87
CA VAL A 94 -0.02 -13.89 2.18
C VAL A 94 1.23 -14.78 2.12
N GLU A 95 1.12 -15.96 1.52
CA GLU A 95 2.25 -16.89 1.34
C GLU A 95 3.36 -16.30 0.47
N HIS A 96 3.00 -15.62 -0.63
CA HIS A 96 3.96 -14.92 -1.48
C HIS A 96 4.73 -13.86 -0.69
N MET A 97 4.02 -13.03 0.10
CA MET A 97 4.65 -11.98 0.90
C MET A 97 5.52 -12.53 2.02
N ALA A 98 5.12 -13.64 2.65
CA ALA A 98 5.96 -14.33 3.63
C ALA A 98 7.28 -14.82 3.01
N MET A 99 7.23 -15.38 1.80
CA MET A 99 8.43 -15.77 1.05
C MET A 99 9.31 -14.55 0.69
N VAL A 100 8.70 -13.44 0.26
CA VAL A 100 9.44 -12.21 -0.07
C VAL A 100 10.15 -11.64 1.16
N ASP A 101 9.47 -11.57 2.30
CA ASP A 101 10.04 -11.08 3.56
C ASP A 101 11.18 -11.97 4.05
N ALA A 102 10.99 -13.30 4.04
CA ALA A 102 12.05 -14.25 4.38
C ALA A 102 13.29 -14.06 3.49
N ARG A 103 13.09 -13.81 2.19
CA ARG A 103 14.19 -13.55 1.25
C ARG A 103 14.89 -12.22 1.52
N ALA A 104 14.17 -11.17 1.92
CA ALA A 104 14.75 -9.88 2.27
C ALA A 104 15.67 -10.01 3.49
N ARG A 105 15.21 -10.69 4.55
CA ARG A 105 15.98 -10.95 5.77
C ARG A 105 17.27 -11.75 5.51
N LEU A 106 17.22 -12.74 4.62
CA LEU A 106 18.41 -13.51 4.23
C LEU A 106 19.45 -12.68 3.49
N LYS A 107 19.06 -11.56 2.86
CA LYS A 107 19.97 -10.66 2.15
C LYS A 107 20.55 -9.55 3.03
N GLY A 108 20.19 -9.50 4.32
CA GLY A 108 20.73 -8.52 5.26
C GLY A 108 20.29 -7.07 5.00
N TYR A 109 19.12 -6.88 4.37
CA TYR A 109 18.42 -5.60 4.33
C TYR A 109 17.50 -5.45 5.54
#